data_AF-A0A024EN34-F1
#
_entry.id   AF-A0A024EN34-F1
#
_cell.length_a   1.000
_cell.length_b   1.000
_cell.length_c   1.000
_cell.angle_alpha   90.00
_cell.angle_beta   90.00
_cell.angle_gamma   90.00
#
_symmetry.space_group_name_H-M   'P 1'
#
loop_
_entity.id
_entity.type
_entity.pdbx_description
1 polymer ?
#
loop_
_entity_poly.entity_id
_entity_poly.type
_entity_poly.pdbx_seq_one_letter_code
_entity_poly.pdbx_strand_id
1 'polypeptide(L)'
;MTTDSNLATQNESDGGIESTSSAAPAIFVRDEEVRHTLIAALRFWQEKGMCDPVNRSDEMQDLATNGDEVTSLCDVDVDRLVEDLVWPPTAEDLSVLLNQKT
;
A
#
# COMPACT_ATOMS: atom_id res chain seq x y z
N MET A 1 17.79 56.79 13.66
CA MET A 1 16.78 56.46 14.68
C MET A 1 16.34 55.04 14.44
N THR A 2 16.42 54.27 15.52
CA THR A 2 16.24 52.82 15.70
C THR A 2 14.76 52.39 15.65
N THR A 3 14.57 51.06 15.71
CA THR A 3 13.35 50.21 15.79
C THR A 3 12.82 49.71 14.44
N ASP A 4 13.07 48.46 14.04
CA ASP A 4 12.72 47.12 14.58
C ASP A 4 11.39 46.58 14.03
N SER A 5 11.52 45.42 13.39
CA SER A 5 10.64 44.24 13.45
C SER A 5 9.13 44.42 13.33
N ASN A 6 8.53 43.76 12.33
CA ASN A 6 7.58 42.71 12.67
C ASN A 6 7.39 41.66 11.57
N LEU A 7 7.68 40.45 12.00
CA LEU A 7 7.37 39.14 11.47
C LEU A 7 5.85 38.96 11.37
N ALA A 8 5.33 38.69 10.18
CA ALA A 8 3.97 38.15 10.03
C ALA A 8 4.07 36.64 9.87
N THR A 9 3.94 35.94 10.99
CA THR A 9 3.58 34.52 11.05
C THR A 9 2.07 34.40 10.86
N GLN A 10 1.65 33.21 10.41
CA GLN A 10 0.29 32.62 10.44
C GLN A 10 -0.49 32.71 9.12
N ASN A 11 -0.54 31.57 8.41
CA ASN A 11 -1.70 30.70 8.57
C ASN A 11 -1.38 29.28 8.10
N GLU A 12 -1.38 28.39 9.08
CA GLU A 12 -1.59 26.97 8.94
C GLU A 12 -2.97 26.77 8.29
N SER A 13 -3.02 26.30 7.06
CA SER A 13 -4.21 25.63 6.55
C SER A 13 -3.96 24.14 6.72
N ASP A 14 -4.30 23.69 7.91
CA ASP A 14 -4.76 22.36 8.28
C ASP A 14 -5.83 21.90 7.28
N GLY A 15 -5.38 21.47 6.11
CA GLY A 15 -6.16 20.69 5.16
C GLY A 15 -5.97 19.24 5.54
N GLY A 16 -6.59 18.85 6.65
CA GLY A 16 -6.68 17.46 7.06
C GLY A 16 -7.11 16.63 5.85
N ILE A 17 -6.19 15.83 5.33
CA ILE A 17 -6.61 14.61 4.70
C ILE A 17 -7.26 13.85 5.84
N GLU A 18 -8.59 13.85 5.84
CA GLU A 18 -9.38 12.92 6.59
C GLU A 18 -8.78 11.55 6.23
N SER A 19 -7.97 11.03 7.15
CA SER A 19 -7.65 9.61 7.21
C SER A 19 -8.98 8.93 7.46
N THR A 20 -9.78 8.82 6.40
CA THR A 20 -10.76 7.76 6.29
C THR A 20 -9.91 6.53 6.50
N SER A 21 -10.01 5.96 7.69
CA SER A 21 -9.56 4.61 7.98
C SER A 21 -10.33 3.71 7.01
N SER A 22 -9.88 3.69 5.76
CA SER A 22 -10.09 2.60 4.86
C SER A 22 -9.24 1.54 5.49
N ALA A 23 -9.86 0.73 6.35
CA ALA A 23 -9.27 -0.50 6.83
C ALA A 23 -8.90 -1.29 5.57
N ALA A 24 -7.67 -1.09 5.10
CA ALA A 24 -7.14 -1.81 3.96
C ALA A 24 -7.28 -3.28 4.35
N PRO A 25 -7.88 -4.11 3.49
CA PRO A 25 -8.10 -5.51 3.83
C PRO A 25 -6.75 -6.13 4.18
N ALA A 26 -6.58 -6.51 5.45
CA ALA A 26 -5.35 -7.14 5.93
C ALA A 26 -5.17 -8.47 5.19
N ILE A 27 -4.07 -8.60 4.45
CA ILE A 27 -3.75 -9.83 3.72
C ILE A 27 -3.08 -10.79 4.68
N PHE A 28 -3.79 -11.87 5.04
CA PHE A 28 -3.24 -12.91 5.89
C PHE A 28 -2.71 -14.10 5.07
N VAL A 29 -1.39 -14.29 5.09
CA VAL A 29 -0.73 -15.47 4.52
C VAL A 29 -0.28 -16.39 5.66
N ARG A 30 -0.95 -17.53 5.79
CA ARG A 30 -0.75 -18.46 6.91
C ARG A 30 0.63 -19.11 6.92
N ASP A 31 1.10 -19.50 5.74
CA ASP A 31 2.34 -20.23 5.57
C ASP A 31 3.53 -19.26 5.44
N GLU A 32 4.55 -19.48 6.26
CA GLU A 32 5.72 -18.61 6.33
C GLU A 32 6.57 -18.68 5.04
N GLU A 33 6.75 -19.86 4.46
CA GLU A 33 7.51 -20.04 3.22
C GLU A 33 6.80 -19.34 2.06
N VAL A 34 5.47 -19.46 2.01
CA VAL A 34 4.65 -18.76 1.01
C VAL A 34 4.76 -17.25 1.18
N ARG A 35 4.64 -16.74 2.42
CA ARG A 35 4.71 -15.30 2.72
C ARG A 35 6.04 -14.70 2.27
N HIS A 36 7.16 -15.33 2.63
CA HIS A 36 8.48 -14.85 2.22
C HIS A 36 8.71 -14.95 0.71
N THR A 37 8.15 -15.98 0.06
CA THR A 37 8.20 -16.11 -1.40
C THR A 37 7.42 -15.00 -2.10
N LEU A 38 6.23 -14.64 -1.61
CA LEU A 38 5.44 -13.54 -2.14
C LEU A 38 6.19 -12.20 -1.99
N ILE A 39 6.75 -11.93 -0.82
CA ILE A 39 7.56 -10.73 -0.58
C ILE A 39 8.74 -10.66 -1.56
N ALA A 40 9.48 -11.76 -1.73
CA ALA A 40 10.60 -11.80 -2.67
C ALA A 40 10.18 -11.55 -4.13
N ALA A 41 9.04 -12.13 -4.55
CA ALA A 41 8.49 -11.93 -5.89
C ALA A 41 8.07 -10.47 -6.13
N LEU A 42 7.44 -9.83 -5.14
CA LEU A 42 7.05 -8.41 -5.21
C LEU A 42 8.27 -7.48 -5.29
N ARG A 43 9.32 -7.75 -4.51
CA ARG A 43 10.57 -6.98 -4.59
C ARG A 43 11.28 -7.16 -5.93
N PHE A 44 11.28 -8.37 -6.47
CA PHE A 44 11.79 -8.62 -7.82
C PHE A 44 10.98 -7.88 -8.90
N TRP A 45 9.65 -7.88 -8.76
CA TRP A 45 8.75 -7.13 -9.65
C TRP A 45 9.09 -5.63 -9.67
N GLN A 46 9.27 -5.02 -8.50
CA GLN A 46 9.72 -3.62 -8.36
C GLN A 46 11.12 -3.40 -8.96
N GLU A 47 12.08 -4.27 -8.64
CA GLU A 47 13.47 -4.18 -9.15
C GLU A 47 13.52 -4.18 -10.69
N LYS A 48 12.60 -4.90 -11.34
CA LYS A 48 12.47 -4.93 -12.80
C LYS A 48 11.70 -3.76 -13.40
N GLY A 49 11.26 -2.80 -12.59
CA GLY A 49 10.47 -1.65 -13.04
C GLY A 49 9.06 -2.03 -13.48
N MET A 50 8.59 -3.24 -13.15
CA MET A 50 7.29 -3.74 -13.59
C MET A 50 6.11 -3.10 -12.86
N CYS A 51 6.33 -2.18 -11.92
CA CYS A 51 5.26 -1.31 -11.41
C CYS A 51 4.71 -0.34 -12.46
N ASP A 52 5.48 -0.07 -13.53
CA ASP A 52 5.02 0.66 -14.70
C ASP A 52 4.53 -0.33 -15.78
N PRO A 53 3.27 -0.22 -16.25
CA PRO A 53 2.73 -1.07 -17.31
C PRO A 53 3.61 -1.16 -18.56
N VAL A 54 4.34 -0.11 -18.91
CA VAL A 54 5.18 -0.10 -20.13
C VAL A 54 6.36 -1.07 -20.08
N ASN A 55 6.73 -1.53 -18.87
CA ASN A 55 7.83 -2.46 -18.65
C ASN A 55 7.38 -3.93 -18.59
N ARG A 56 6.08 -4.20 -18.85
CA ARG A 56 5.49 -5.54 -18.81
C ARG A 56 5.32 -6.11 -20.21
N SER A 57 5.34 -7.43 -20.35
CA SER A 57 4.76 -8.08 -21.52
C SER A 57 3.24 -8.00 -21.47
N ASP A 58 2.57 -8.15 -22.61
CA ASP A 58 1.11 -8.21 -22.68
C ASP A 58 0.54 -9.29 -21.74
N GLU A 59 1.17 -10.46 -21.70
CA GLU A 59 0.79 -11.56 -20.80
C GLU A 59 0.87 -11.18 -19.31
N MET A 60 1.91 -10.43 -18.91
CA MET A 60 2.06 -9.97 -17.53
C MET A 60 1.10 -8.82 -17.21
N GLN A 61 0.81 -7.97 -18.18
CA GLN A 61 -0.19 -6.92 -18.03
C GLN A 61 -1.58 -7.52 -17.81
N ASP A 62 -1.98 -8.48 -18.65
CA ASP A 62 -3.26 -9.20 -18.53
C ASP A 62 -3.39 -9.89 -17.16
N LEU A 63 -2.31 -10.54 -16.68
CA LEU A 63 -2.31 -11.14 -15.34
C LEU A 63 -2.47 -10.10 -14.24
N ALA A 64 -1.81 -8.95 -14.36
CA ALA A 64 -1.82 -7.91 -13.35
C ALA A 64 -3.13 -7.10 -13.31
N THR A 65 -3.91 -7.11 -14.39
CA THR A 65 -5.18 -6.40 -14.51
C THR A 65 -6.40 -7.31 -14.62
N ASN A 66 -6.21 -8.63 -14.55
CA ASN A 66 -7.25 -9.62 -14.86
C ASN A 66 -7.93 -9.34 -16.21
N GLY A 67 -7.13 -9.13 -17.27
CA GLY A 67 -7.62 -8.76 -18.60
C GLY A 67 -8.30 -7.39 -18.62
N ASP A 68 -7.68 -6.41 -17.95
CA ASP A 68 -8.14 -5.02 -17.82
C ASP A 68 -9.43 -4.80 -16.98
N GLU A 69 -9.86 -5.81 -16.23
CA GLU A 69 -10.98 -5.68 -15.29
C GLU A 69 -10.62 -4.88 -14.02
N VAL A 70 -9.35 -4.88 -13.61
CA VAL A 70 -8.85 -4.17 -12.42
C VAL A 70 -7.58 -3.37 -12.71
N THR A 71 -7.32 -2.36 -11.88
CA THR A 71 -6.07 -1.61 -11.93
C THR A 71 -4.97 -2.38 -11.20
N SER A 72 -3.82 -2.51 -11.86
CA SER A 72 -2.62 -3.09 -11.26
C SER A 72 -1.98 -2.14 -10.25
N LEU A 73 -1.32 -2.69 -9.23
CA LEU A 73 -0.63 -1.91 -8.20
C LEU A 73 0.54 -1.11 -8.78
N CYS A 74 0.64 0.15 -8.35
CA CYS A 74 1.80 0.99 -8.61
C CYS A 74 2.92 0.70 -7.58
N ASP A 75 4.06 1.36 -7.74
CA ASP A 75 5.23 1.14 -6.89
C ASP A 75 4.96 1.34 -5.38
N VAL A 76 4.26 2.44 -5.05
CA VAL A 76 3.87 2.76 -3.67
C VAL A 76 2.89 1.74 -3.10
N ASP A 77 2.00 1.21 -3.94
CA ASP A 77 1.01 0.23 -3.47
C ASP A 77 1.66 -1.16 -3.27
N VAL A 78 2.68 -1.51 -4.05
CA VAL A 78 3.50 -2.70 -3.81
C VAL A 78 4.29 -2.58 -2.51
N ASP A 79 4.84 -1.40 -2.19
CA ASP A 79 5.51 -1.17 -0.90
C ASP A 79 4.57 -1.42 0.28
N ARG A 80 3.36 -0.85 0.23
CA ARG A 80 2.32 -1.08 1.25
C ARG A 80 1.95 -2.55 1.37
N LEU A 81 1.77 -3.25 0.24
CA LEU A 81 1.49 -4.68 0.24
C LEU A 81 2.61 -5.49 0.91
N VAL A 82 3.87 -5.12 0.71
CA VAL A 82 4.99 -5.78 1.39
C VAL A 82 4.96 -5.52 2.90
N GLU A 83 4.64 -4.30 3.34
CA GLU A 83 4.47 -3.99 4.77
C GLU A 83 3.35 -4.82 5.39
N ASP A 84 2.20 -4.92 4.72
CA ASP A 84 1.06 -5.73 5.15
C ASP A 84 1.41 -7.22 5.23
N LEU A 85 2.25 -7.72 4.32
CA LEU A 85 2.73 -9.11 4.33
C LEU A 85 3.80 -9.37 5.39
N VAL A 86 4.54 -8.36 5.84
CA VAL A 86 5.55 -8.50 6.89
C VAL A 86 4.90 -8.49 8.28
N TRP A 87 3.84 -7.70 8.46
CA TRP A 87 3.18 -7.56 9.75
C TRP A 87 2.18 -8.71 10.00
N PRO A 88 2.36 -9.52 11.04
CA PRO A 88 1.37 -10.53 11.38
C PRO A 88 0.07 -9.86 11.86
N PRO A 89 -1.11 -10.27 11.39
CA PRO A 89 -2.36 -9.73 11.92
C PRO A 89 -2.47 -10.06 13.40
N THR A 90 -2.96 -9.09 14.16
CA THR A 90 -3.20 -9.25 15.59
C THR A 90 -4.39 -10.19 15.83
N ALA A 91 -4.53 -10.67 17.05
CA ALA A 91 -5.70 -11.47 17.44
C ALA A 91 -7.03 -10.71 17.25
N GLU A 92 -6.99 -9.38 17.34
CA GLU A 92 -8.14 -8.50 17.10
C GLU A 92 -8.51 -8.46 15.62
N ASP A 93 -7.53 -8.36 14.72
CA ASP A 93 -7.74 -8.38 13.26
C ASP A 93 -8.38 -9.70 12.80
N LEU A 94 -7.92 -10.82 13.35
CA LEU A 94 -8.50 -12.14 13.09
C LEU A 94 -9.92 -12.26 13.64
N SER A 95 -10.21 -11.63 14.79
CA SER A 95 -11.55 -11.62 15.39
C SER A 95 -12.55 -10.83 14.53
N VAL A 96 -12.12 -9.72 13.91
CA VAL A 96 -12.96 -8.95 12.97
C VAL A 96 -13.25 -9.77 11.70
N LEU A 97 -12.23 -10.42 11.11
CA LEU A 97 -12.41 -11.25 9.92
C LEU A 97 -13.35 -12.45 10.14
N LEU A 98 -13.30 -13.07 11.32
CA LEU A 98 -14.18 -14.19 11.65
C LEU A 98 -15.63 -13.75 11.90
N ASN A 99 -15.84 -12.53 12.39
CA ASN A 99 -17.16 -12.02 12.76
C ASN A 99 -17.94 -11.40 11.59
N GLN A 100 -17.30 -11.16 10.43
CA GLN A 100 -17.96 -10.67 9.21
C GLN A 100 -18.67 -11.77 8.39
N LYS A 101 -18.63 -13.04 8.84
CA LYS A 101 -19.18 -14.20 8.10
C LYS A 101 -20.58 -14.63 8.56
N THR A 102 -21.35 -13.74 9.19
CA THR A 102 -22.74 -13.96 9.66
C THR A 102 -23.67 -12.93 9.06
#